data_AF-A0A923J3N7-F1
#
_entry.id   AF-A0A923J3N7-F1
#
_cell.length_a   1.000
_cell.length_b   1.000
_cell.length_c   1.000
_cell.angle_alpha   90.00
_cell.angle_beta   90.00
_cell.angle_gamma   90.00
#
_symmetry.space_group_name_H-M   'P 1'
#
loop_
_entity.id
_entity.type
_entity.pdbx_description
1 polymer ?
#
loop_
_entity_poly.entity_id
_entity_poly.type
_entity_poly.pdbx_seq_one_letter_code
_entity_poly.pdbx_strand_id
1 'polypeptide(L)'
;MSLLARKVNQLIQTANVLEVQILLTEQYKKGLGETLPELLQEIQSPMVFQKEHFSACMEDGFLSTVHSFNRSKIVVAGMETHVCVLQTCLDLIKSGFQVHLVADAVASRLDENRDIAIDLLRQAGAVVSSTEIVIFQWACRANTDEFRKILPIVK
;
A
#
# COMPACT_ATOMS: atom_id res chain seq x y z
N MET A 1 -15.91 9.25 -1.45
CA MET A 1 -14.70 8.44 -1.15
C MET A 1 -14.15 8.86 0.21
N SER A 2 -13.85 7.91 1.10
CA SER A 2 -13.24 8.22 2.41
C SER A 2 -11.85 8.83 2.25
N LEU A 3 -11.31 9.45 3.30
CA LEU A 3 -9.95 10.02 3.25
C LEU A 3 -8.91 8.95 2.88
N LEU A 4 -9.00 7.76 3.48
CA LEU A 4 -8.15 6.60 3.18
C LEU A 4 -8.23 6.24 1.69
N ALA A 5 -9.44 6.01 1.17
CA ALA A 5 -9.62 5.59 -0.21
C ALA A 5 -9.10 6.66 -1.19
N ARG A 6 -9.25 7.95 -0.88
CA ARG A 6 -8.66 9.04 -1.68
C ARG A 6 -7.14 8.97 -1.73
N LYS A 7 -6.49 8.75 -0.59
CA LYS A 7 -5.03 8.67 -0.48
C LYS A 7 -4.47 7.42 -1.16
N VAL A 8 -5.16 6.29 -1.03
CA VAL A 8 -4.85 5.05 -1.78
C VAL A 8 -5.03 5.28 -3.28
N ASN A 9 -6.09 5.98 -3.71
CA ASN A 9 -6.30 6.26 -5.12
C ASN A 9 -5.19 7.12 -5.73
N GLN A 10 -4.71 8.15 -5.01
CA GLN A 10 -3.57 8.95 -5.47
C GLN A 10 -2.31 8.10 -5.69
N LEU A 11 -2.05 7.12 -4.82
CA LEU A 11 -0.95 6.17 -4.99
C LEU A 11 -1.17 5.28 -6.21
N ILE A 12 -2.38 4.73 -6.41
CA ILE A 12 -2.73 3.89 -7.57
C ILE A 12 -2.54 4.65 -8.87
N GLN A 13 -3.12 5.86 -8.98
CA GLN A 13 -3.03 6.66 -10.20
C GLN A 13 -1.59 7.04 -10.52
N THR A 14 -0.80 7.40 -9.50
CA THR A 14 0.64 7.69 -9.70
C THR A 14 1.41 6.45 -10.11
N ALA A 15 1.13 5.30 -9.46
CA ALA A 15 1.75 4.02 -9.80
C ALA A 15 1.46 3.63 -11.25
N ASN A 16 0.24 3.84 -11.75
CA ASN A 16 -0.10 3.61 -13.15
C ASN A 16 0.70 4.51 -14.10
N VAL A 17 0.83 5.80 -13.80
CA VAL A 17 1.60 6.74 -14.63
C VAL A 17 3.09 6.36 -14.71
N LEU A 18 3.63 5.82 -13.62
CA LEU A 18 5.05 5.46 -13.48
C LEU A 18 5.32 3.96 -13.64
N GLU A 19 4.32 3.19 -14.05
CA GLU A 19 4.38 1.73 -14.26
C GLU A 19 4.91 0.96 -13.03
N VAL A 20 4.58 1.44 -11.82
CA VAL A 20 4.88 0.76 -10.56
C VAL A 20 3.89 -0.38 -10.33
N GLN A 21 4.39 -1.58 -10.02
CA GLN A 21 3.57 -2.77 -9.77
C GLN A 21 2.64 -2.57 -8.58
N ILE A 22 1.36 -2.90 -8.79
CA ILE A 22 0.30 -2.83 -7.78
C ILE A 22 -0.18 -4.25 -7.48
N LEU A 23 -0.27 -4.58 -6.20
CA LEU A 23 -0.83 -5.84 -5.71
C LEU A 23 -1.84 -5.51 -4.61
N LEU A 24 -3.02 -6.11 -4.70
CA LEU A 24 -4.11 -5.92 -3.75
C LEU A 24 -4.31 -7.19 -2.92
N THR A 25 -4.84 -7.01 -1.70
CA THR A 25 -5.26 -8.12 -0.85
C THR A 25 -6.68 -7.90 -0.32
N GLU A 26 -7.50 -8.94 -0.31
CA GLU A 26 -8.88 -8.94 0.21
C GLU A 26 -8.99 -9.95 1.35
N GLN A 27 -9.26 -9.45 2.57
CA GLN A 27 -9.48 -10.31 3.73
C GLN A 27 -10.88 -10.90 3.69
N TYR A 28 -11.03 -12.23 3.79
CA TYR A 28 -12.32 -12.92 3.92
C TYR A 28 -13.44 -12.31 3.05
N LYS A 29 -13.19 -12.22 1.74
CA LYS A 29 -14.02 -11.54 0.74
C LYS A 29 -15.52 -11.85 0.85
N LYS A 30 -15.88 -13.11 1.16
CA LYS A 30 -17.27 -13.54 1.35
C LYS A 30 -17.99 -12.79 2.46
N GLY A 31 -17.29 -12.44 3.54
CA GLY A 31 -17.87 -11.73 4.70
C GLY A 31 -17.61 -10.24 4.74
N LEU A 32 -16.50 -9.76 4.16
CA LEU A 32 -16.10 -8.34 4.22
C LEU A 32 -16.29 -7.59 2.90
N GLY A 33 -16.61 -8.29 1.82
CA GLY A 33 -16.75 -7.71 0.49
C GLY A 33 -15.42 -7.61 -0.26
N GLU A 34 -15.49 -6.95 -1.42
CA GLU A 34 -14.36 -6.74 -2.32
C GLU A 34 -13.71 -5.37 -2.05
N THR A 35 -12.55 -5.17 -2.66
CA THR A 35 -11.92 -3.86 -2.79
C THR A 35 -12.91 -2.87 -3.42
N LEU A 36 -12.88 -1.62 -2.95
CA LEU A 36 -13.77 -0.57 -3.44
C LEU A 36 -13.75 -0.48 -4.98
N PRO A 37 -14.90 -0.52 -5.67
CA PRO A 37 -14.96 -0.50 -7.13
C PRO A 37 -14.24 0.69 -7.74
N GLU A 38 -14.28 1.86 -7.11
CA GLU A 38 -13.58 3.06 -7.57
C GLU A 38 -12.04 2.93 -7.55
N LEU A 39 -11.48 2.02 -6.74
CA LEU A 39 -10.04 1.73 -6.73
C LEU A 39 -9.70 0.63 -7.74
N LEU A 40 -10.55 -0.39 -7.87
CA LEU A 40 -10.35 -1.49 -8.82
C LEU A 40 -10.38 -1.02 -10.27
N GLN A 41 -11.28 -0.08 -10.60
CA GLN A 41 -11.44 0.44 -11.96
C GLN A 41 -10.22 1.23 -12.47
N GLU A 42 -9.39 1.73 -11.55
CA GLU A 42 -8.17 2.48 -11.88
C GLU A 42 -7.01 1.53 -12.23
N ILE A 43 -7.09 0.24 -11.89
CA ILE A 43 -6.00 -0.71 -12.12
C ILE A 43 -6.34 -1.59 -13.31
N GLN A 44 -5.51 -1.54 -14.35
CA GLN A 44 -5.62 -2.46 -15.47
C GLN A 44 -5.19 -3.87 -15.04
N SER A 45 -6.09 -4.85 -15.16
CA SER A 45 -5.84 -6.26 -14.77
C SER A 45 -5.34 -6.41 -13.33
N PRO A 46 -6.16 -6.05 -12.32
CA PRO A 46 -5.73 -6.02 -10.93
C PRO A 46 -5.31 -7.40 -10.44
N MET A 47 -4.13 -7.48 -9.86
CA MET A 47 -3.67 -8.68 -9.15
C MET A 47 -4.20 -8.62 -7.71
N VAL A 48 -5.17 -9.49 -7.40
CA VAL A 48 -5.84 -9.52 -6.10
C VAL A 48 -5.61 -10.86 -5.41
N PHE A 49 -5.00 -10.84 -4.23
CA PHE A 49 -4.88 -11.98 -3.34
C PHE A 49 -6.05 -12.02 -2.36
N GLN A 50 -6.87 -13.06 -2.42
CA GLN A 50 -7.81 -13.34 -1.33
C GLN A 50 -7.04 -14.01 -0.21
N LYS A 51 -7.25 -13.55 1.03
CA LYS A 51 -6.54 -14.08 2.20
C LYS A 51 -7.45 -14.30 3.38
N GLU A 52 -7.07 -15.28 4.19
CA GLU A 52 -7.67 -15.51 5.51
C GLU A 52 -6.69 -15.16 6.63
N HIS A 53 -5.39 -15.28 6.38
CA HIS A 53 -4.36 -14.81 7.30
C HIS A 53 -4.33 -13.28 7.37
N PHE A 54 -4.13 -12.74 8.59
CA PHE A 54 -4.00 -11.29 8.75
C PHE A 54 -2.76 -10.74 8.04
N SER A 55 -1.60 -11.39 8.21
CA SER A 55 -0.44 -11.15 7.37
C SER A 55 -0.65 -11.74 5.98
N ALA A 56 -0.52 -10.92 4.94
CA ALA A 56 -0.55 -11.42 3.57
C ALA A 56 0.65 -12.32 3.24
N CYS A 57 1.78 -12.17 3.94
CA CYS A 57 2.97 -13.01 3.75
C CYS A 57 2.76 -14.47 4.15
N MET A 58 1.73 -14.74 4.95
CA MET A 58 1.34 -16.10 5.36
C MET A 58 0.38 -16.75 4.36
N GLU A 59 -0.09 -16.00 3.35
CA GLU A 59 -0.96 -16.54 2.31
C GLU A 59 -0.13 -17.21 1.21
N ASP A 60 -0.58 -18.38 0.76
CA ASP A 60 0.14 -19.18 -0.22
C ASP A 60 0.36 -18.38 -1.51
N GLY A 61 1.61 -18.35 -1.97
CA GLY A 61 2.00 -17.69 -3.21
C GLY A 61 2.17 -16.16 -3.11
N PHE A 62 1.78 -15.51 -2.01
CA PHE A 62 1.93 -14.06 -1.88
C PHE A 62 3.41 -13.65 -1.89
N LEU A 63 4.22 -14.21 -0.99
CA LEU A 63 5.62 -13.80 -0.84
C LEU A 63 6.44 -14.13 -2.10
N SER A 64 6.20 -15.29 -2.73
CA SER A 64 6.83 -15.65 -4.01
C SER A 64 6.45 -14.68 -5.14
N THR A 65 5.20 -14.23 -5.18
CA THR A 65 4.74 -13.23 -6.15
C THR A 65 5.42 -11.89 -5.93
N VAL A 66 5.50 -11.43 -4.68
CA VAL A 66 6.22 -10.19 -4.33
C VAL A 66 7.69 -10.27 -4.72
N HIS A 67 8.37 -11.40 -4.45
CA HIS A 67 9.74 -11.62 -4.89
C HIS A 67 9.89 -11.59 -6.42
N SER A 68 8.91 -12.11 -7.17
CA SER A 68 8.94 -12.13 -8.65
C SER A 68 8.98 -10.73 -9.28
N PHE A 69 8.57 -9.68 -8.56
CA PHE A 69 8.65 -8.30 -9.03
C PHE A 69 10.09 -7.76 -9.07
N ASN A 70 11.05 -8.46 -8.45
CA ASN A 70 12.46 -8.07 -8.40
C ASN A 70 12.66 -6.65 -7.85
N ARG A 71 11.84 -6.26 -6.85
CA ARG A 71 11.94 -4.97 -6.15
C ARG A 71 12.31 -5.20 -4.69
N SER A 72 13.22 -4.39 -4.16
CA SER A 72 13.63 -4.45 -2.75
C SER A 72 12.80 -3.55 -1.83
N LYS A 73 12.04 -2.59 -2.39
CA LYS A 73 11.23 -1.63 -1.64
C LYS A 73 9.75 -1.88 -1.89
N ILE A 74 8.95 -1.78 -0.83
CA ILE A 74 7.49 -1.96 -0.89
C ILE A 74 6.82 -0.77 -0.21
N VAL A 75 5.90 -0.13 -0.91
CA VAL A 75 5.01 0.89 -0.34
C VAL A 75 3.74 0.21 0.14
N VAL A 76 3.37 0.42 1.40
CA VAL A 76 2.19 -0.22 2.00
C VAL A 76 1.18 0.84 2.43
N ALA A 77 -0.07 0.65 1.98
CA ALA A 77 -1.25 1.44 2.32
C ALA A 77 -2.46 0.51 2.48
N GLY A 78 -3.51 0.95 3.19
CA GLY A 78 -4.73 0.16 3.41
C GLY A 78 -5.14 0.04 4.88
N MET A 79 -5.87 -1.01 5.22
CA MET A 79 -6.46 -1.19 6.55
C MET A 79 -6.64 -2.67 6.92
N GLU A 80 -6.76 -3.05 8.20
CA GLU A 80 -6.58 -2.18 9.38
C GLU A 80 -5.10 -2.05 9.76
N THR A 81 -4.67 -0.83 10.13
CA THR A 81 -3.26 -0.51 10.44
C THR A 81 -2.67 -1.45 11.47
N HIS A 82 -3.39 -1.68 12.57
CA HIS A 82 -2.94 -2.49 13.70
C HIS A 82 -3.12 -4.01 13.53
N VAL A 83 -3.70 -4.46 12.41
CA VAL A 83 -3.99 -5.88 12.17
C VAL A 83 -3.26 -6.33 10.91
N CYS A 84 -3.89 -6.17 9.74
CA CYS A 84 -3.38 -6.72 8.48
C CYS A 84 -2.13 -5.97 8.02
N VAL A 85 -2.12 -4.63 8.13
CA VAL A 85 -0.98 -3.82 7.71
C VAL A 85 0.23 -4.08 8.62
N LEU A 86 0.04 -4.04 9.94
CA LEU A 86 1.11 -4.32 10.92
C LEU A 86 1.76 -5.68 10.68
N GLN A 87 0.97 -6.77 10.67
CA GLN A 87 1.52 -8.12 10.53
C GLN A 87 2.18 -8.33 9.17
N THR A 88 1.58 -7.84 8.08
CA THR A 88 2.18 -7.92 6.73
C THR A 88 3.50 -7.15 6.67
N CYS A 89 3.56 -5.93 7.19
CA CYS A 89 4.78 -5.13 7.17
C CYS A 89 5.90 -5.79 8.00
N LEU A 90 5.58 -6.36 9.17
CA LEU A 90 6.57 -7.08 9.99
C LEU A 90 7.16 -8.28 9.25
N ASP A 91 6.32 -9.08 8.58
CA ASP A 91 6.79 -10.24 7.82
C ASP A 91 7.57 -9.85 6.56
N LEU A 92 7.18 -8.77 5.88
CA LEU A 92 7.94 -8.20 4.76
C LEU A 92 9.33 -7.73 5.21
N ILE A 93 9.42 -7.01 6.34
CA ILE A 93 10.70 -6.59 6.92
C ILE A 93 11.55 -7.80 7.28
N LYS A 94 10.97 -8.80 7.95
CA LYS A 94 11.64 -10.06 8.29
C LYS A 94 12.15 -10.82 7.06
N SER A 95 11.45 -10.67 5.93
CA SER A 95 11.81 -11.24 4.63
C SER A 95 12.83 -10.40 3.85
N GLY A 96 13.34 -9.31 4.44
CA GLY A 96 14.42 -8.49 3.87
C GLY A 96 13.98 -7.33 2.98
N PHE A 97 12.68 -7.02 2.90
CA PHE A 97 12.19 -5.88 2.13
C PHE A 97 12.33 -4.57 2.92
N GLN A 98 12.64 -3.48 2.22
CA GLN A 98 12.53 -2.14 2.76
C GLN A 98 11.07 -1.67 2.65
N VAL A 99 10.36 -1.70 3.78
CA VAL A 99 8.95 -1.28 3.84
C VAL A 99 8.84 0.23 4.05
N HIS A 100 8.04 0.86 3.20
CA HIS A 100 7.59 2.25 3.33
C HIS A 100 6.10 2.27 3.69
N LEU A 101 5.78 2.57 4.95
CA LEU A 101 4.40 2.67 5.44
C LEU A 101 3.86 4.07 5.14
N VAL A 102 2.74 4.18 4.44
CA VAL A 102 2.13 5.47 4.10
C VAL A 102 1.13 5.88 5.18
N ALA A 103 1.57 6.71 6.14
CA ALA A 103 0.82 7.00 7.36
C ALA A 103 -0.56 7.66 7.12
N ASP A 104 -0.68 8.53 6.11
CA ASP A 104 -1.94 9.16 5.72
C ASP A 104 -2.81 8.30 4.79
N ALA A 105 -2.30 7.14 4.36
CA ALA A 105 -3.03 6.15 3.57
C ALA A 105 -3.18 4.82 4.32
N VAL A 106 -3.20 4.86 5.66
CA VAL A 106 -3.59 3.73 6.51
C VAL A 106 -4.63 4.15 7.53
N ALA A 107 -5.51 3.23 7.91
CA ALA A 107 -6.52 3.51 8.93
C ALA A 107 -6.83 2.29 9.82
N SER A 108 -7.29 2.57 11.03
CA SER A 108 -7.92 1.62 11.95
C SER A 108 -9.26 2.21 12.41
N ARG A 109 -10.11 1.40 13.04
CA ARG A 109 -11.40 1.90 13.59
C ARG A 109 -11.22 2.95 14.67
N LEU A 110 -10.17 2.79 15.49
CA LEU A 110 -9.76 3.73 16.52
C LEU A 110 -8.39 4.32 16.13
N ASP A 111 -8.25 5.63 16.27
CA ASP A 111 -7.01 6.34 15.95
C ASP A 111 -5.87 5.91 16.88
N GLU A 112 -6.15 5.61 18.15
CA GLU A 112 -5.10 5.13 19.08
C GLU A 112 -4.46 3.83 18.60
N ASN A 113 -5.27 2.90 18.07
CA ASN A 113 -4.77 1.64 17.52
C ASN A 113 -3.92 1.89 16.27
N ARG A 114 -4.32 2.83 15.40
CA ARG A 114 -3.54 3.22 14.23
C ARG A 114 -2.17 3.74 14.66
N ASP A 115 -2.16 4.69 15.60
CA ASP A 115 -0.95 5.41 15.98
C ASP A 115 0.06 4.47 16.68
N ILE A 116 -0.42 3.60 17.58
CA ILE A 116 0.42 2.53 18.19
C ILE A 116 1.05 1.63 17.12
N ALA A 117 0.27 1.21 16.12
CA ALA A 117 0.77 0.34 15.07
C ALA A 117 1.81 1.02 14.17
N ILE A 118 1.63 2.31 13.86
CA ILE A 118 2.62 3.10 13.12
C ILE A 118 3.93 3.18 13.92
N ASP A 119 3.86 3.41 15.23
CA ASP A 119 5.03 3.48 16.10
C ASP A 119 5.78 2.15 16.19
N LEU A 120 5.05 1.03 16.31
CA LEU A 120 5.62 -0.32 16.28
C LEU A 120 6.34 -0.58 14.95
N LEU A 121 5.73 -0.22 13.82
CA LEU A 121 6.36 -0.39 12.51
C LEU A 121 7.60 0.48 12.34
N ARG A 122 7.58 1.71 12.85
CA ARG A 122 8.77 2.57 12.87
C ARG A 122 9.92 1.91 13.64
N GLN A 123 9.64 1.35 14.83
CA GLN A 123 10.64 0.65 15.65
C GLN A 123 11.14 -0.64 14.99
N ALA A 124 10.27 -1.34 14.25
CA ALA A 124 10.62 -2.53 13.51
C ALA A 124 11.47 -2.26 12.25
N GLY A 125 11.65 -0.99 11.85
CA GLY A 125 12.48 -0.59 10.71
C GLY A 125 11.71 -0.18 9.46
N ALA A 126 10.38 -0.03 9.52
CA ALA A 126 9.63 0.58 8.43
C ALA A 126 9.97 2.07 8.31
N VAL A 127 10.12 2.55 7.08
CA VAL A 127 10.17 3.99 6.80
C VAL A 127 8.74 4.52 6.83
N VAL A 128 8.41 5.32 7.84
CA VAL A 128 7.10 6.00 7.90
C VAL A 128 7.12 7.19 6.94
N SER A 129 6.20 7.18 5.97
CA SER A 129 6.08 8.15 4.88
C SER A 129 4.67 8.75 4.80
N SER A 130 4.43 9.60 3.81
CA SER A 130 3.10 10.07 3.41
C SER A 130 2.89 9.90 1.90
N THR A 131 1.64 9.96 1.45
CA THR A 131 1.27 9.82 0.04
C THR A 131 2.07 10.78 -0.83
N GLU A 132 2.19 12.03 -0.40
CA GLU A 132 2.93 13.06 -1.15
C GLU A 132 4.43 12.77 -1.20
N ILE A 133 5.04 12.36 -0.08
CA ILE A 133 6.47 11.97 -0.05
C ILE A 133 6.73 10.83 -1.04
N VAL A 134 5.89 9.78 -1.03
CA VAL A 134 6.04 8.65 -1.94
C VAL A 134 5.93 9.10 -3.40
N ILE A 135 4.89 9.88 -3.73
CA ILE A 135 4.67 10.35 -5.11
C ILE A 135 5.86 11.16 -5.62
N PHE A 136 6.38 12.10 -4.83
CA PHE A 136 7.54 12.90 -5.23
C PHE A 136 8.83 12.09 -5.29
N GLN A 137 9.01 11.08 -4.40
CA GLN A 137 10.15 10.17 -4.48
C GLN A 137 10.12 9.29 -5.74
N TRP A 138 8.95 8.81 -6.14
CA TRP A 138 8.79 8.07 -7.39
C TRP A 138 9.01 8.96 -8.61
N ALA A 139 8.45 10.17 -8.62
CA ALA A 139 8.60 11.10 -9.74
C ALA A 139 10.06 11.53 -9.94
N CYS A 140 10.81 11.76 -8.85
CA CYS A 140 12.24 12.12 -8.79
C CYS A 140 12.62 13.46 -9.46
N ARG A 141 12.04 13.81 -10.62
CA ARG A 141 12.35 14.98 -11.42
C ARG A 141 11.09 15.78 -11.70
N ALA A 142 11.18 17.09 -11.45
CA ALA A 142 10.19 18.02 -11.96
C ALA A 142 10.35 18.21 -13.49
N ASN A 143 9.27 18.65 -14.15
CA ASN A 143 9.22 18.97 -15.59
C ASN A 143 9.47 17.78 -16.54
N THR A 144 8.92 16.60 -16.22
CA THR A 144 8.77 15.49 -17.19
C THR A 144 7.31 15.38 -17.63
N ASP A 145 7.05 14.67 -18.73
CA ASP A 145 5.69 14.45 -19.22
C ASP A 145 4.88 13.57 -18.24
N GLU A 146 5.53 12.63 -17.56
CA GLU A 146 4.95 11.84 -16.48
C GLU A 146 4.57 12.74 -15.30
N PHE A 147 5.46 13.61 -14.85
CA PHE A 147 5.16 14.50 -13.73
C PHE A 147 4.04 15.50 -14.05
N ARG A 148 3.89 15.94 -15.30
CA ARG A 148 2.73 16.74 -15.73
C ARG A 148 1.41 15.99 -15.56
N LYS A 149 1.39 14.67 -15.75
CA LYS A 149 0.23 13.81 -15.51
C LYS A 149 0.00 13.57 -14.01
N ILE A 150 1.05 13.56 -13.20
CA ILE A 150 0.99 13.37 -11.74
C ILE A 150 0.55 14.62 -10.99
N LEU A 151 0.91 15.81 -11.48
CA LEU A 151 0.64 17.07 -10.79
C LEU A 151 -0.85 17.29 -10.42
N PRO A 152 -1.84 16.97 -11.27
CA PRO A 152 -3.26 17.04 -10.91
C PRO A 152 -3.70 15.99 -9.88
N ILE A 153 -2.96 14.90 -9.70
CA ILE A 153 -3.24 13.85 -8.71
C ILE A 153 -2.89 14.34 -7.30
N VAL A 154 -1.79 15.10 -7.17
CA VAL A 154 -1.27 15.57 -5.87
C VAL A 154 -1.97 16.85 -5.39
N LYS A 155 -2.46 17.68 -6.32
CA LYS A 155 -3.20 18.92 -6.03
C LYS A 155 -4.62 18.66 -5.53
#